data_AF-A0A535RLH3-F1
#
_entry.id   AF-A0A535RLH3-F1
#
_cell.length_a   1.000
_cell.length_b   1.000
_cell.length_c   1.000
_cell.angle_alpha   90.00
_cell.angle_beta   90.00
_cell.angle_gamma   90.00
#
_symmetry.space_group_name_H-M   'P 1'
#
loop_
_entity.id
_entity.type
_entity.pdbx_description
1 polymer ?
#
loop_
_entity_poly.entity_id
_entity_poly.type
_entity_poly.pdbx_seq_one_letter_code
_entity_poly.pdbx_strand_id
1 'polypeptide(L)'
;MRQYEVATAAILMLIAAVAMFDTRAGALPDPSGTAPGGLGPGFYPFWAAALIFVTGGAVAYRALVSALPREGVFKDRRSIAAVVTLIVPVIVATSSLAWTGFYAMTAAYMGFFMLSVGRYRWYWAGAAAVLLPAAIYAAFELGFRVPLPKSLLYPAVPF
;
A
#
# COMPACT_ATOMS: atom_id res chain seq x y z
N MET A 1 -26.66 -0.32 -6.41
CA MET A 1 -25.50 -1.12 -5.93
C MET A 1 -24.63 -1.56 -7.09
N ARG A 2 -25.12 -2.44 -7.97
CA ARG A 2 -24.38 -2.90 -9.16
C ARG A 2 -23.74 -1.79 -10.00
N GLN A 3 -24.49 -0.71 -10.28
CA GLN A 3 -23.96 0.44 -11.03
C GLN A 3 -22.80 1.15 -10.29
N TYR A 4 -22.87 1.28 -8.96
CA TYR A 4 -21.84 1.94 -8.16
C TYR A 4 -20.57 1.09 -8.04
N GLU A 5 -20.70 -0.23 -7.90
CA GLU A 5 -19.55 -1.12 -7.86
C GLU A 5 -18.85 -1.20 -9.21
N VAL A 6 -19.62 -1.32 -10.30
CA VAL A 6 -19.06 -1.31 -11.66
C VAL A 6 -18.41 0.05 -11.95
N ALA A 7 -19.03 1.17 -11.57
CA ALA A 7 -18.44 2.49 -11.74
C ALA A 7 -17.15 2.64 -10.91
N THR A 8 -17.15 2.23 -9.64
CA THR A 8 -15.96 2.31 -8.78
C THR A 8 -14.84 1.42 -9.31
N ALA A 9 -15.15 0.18 -9.69
CA ALA A 9 -14.19 -0.73 -10.32
C ALA A 9 -13.64 -0.14 -11.62
N ALA A 10 -14.49 0.42 -12.48
CA ALA A 10 -14.06 1.08 -13.71
C ALA A 10 -13.13 2.28 -13.45
N ILE A 11 -13.43 3.11 -12.45
CA ILE A 11 -12.57 4.23 -12.06
C ILE A 11 -11.23 3.73 -11.55
N LEU A 12 -11.21 2.75 -10.64
CA LEU A 12 -9.96 2.18 -10.12
C LEU A 12 -9.14 1.51 -11.21
N MET A 13 -9.79 0.79 -12.12
CA MET A 13 -9.14 0.20 -13.30
C MET A 13 -8.59 1.28 -14.23
N LEU A 14 -9.29 2.40 -14.43
CA LEU A 14 -8.80 3.50 -15.25
C LEU A 14 -7.57 4.17 -14.62
N ILE A 15 -7.60 4.45 -13.32
CA ILE A 15 -6.44 4.97 -12.58
C ILE A 15 -5.27 3.99 -12.67
N ALA A 16 -5.52 2.69 -12.47
CA ALA A 16 -4.51 1.65 -12.60
C ALA A 16 -3.94 1.58 -14.02
N ALA A 17 -4.77 1.68 -15.06
CA ALA A 17 -4.33 1.67 -16.45
C ALA A 17 -3.44 2.88 -16.78
N VAL A 18 -3.78 4.07 -16.25
CA VAL A 18 -2.93 5.27 -16.37
C VAL A 18 -1.59 5.04 -15.67
N ALA A 19 -1.59 4.53 -14.44
CA ALA A 19 -0.37 4.22 -13.71
C ALA A 19 0.50 3.18 -14.45
N MET A 20 -0.10 2.11 -14.99
CA MET A 20 0.60 1.12 -15.80
C MET A 20 1.20 1.75 -17.07
N PHE A 21 0.48 2.66 -17.73
CA PHE A 21 0.97 3.33 -18.93
C PHE A 21 2.15 4.24 -18.62
N ASP A 22 2.09 4.98 -17.51
CA ASP A 22 3.17 5.86 -17.07
C ASP A 22 4.44 5.07 -16.69
N THR A 23 4.27 3.94 -16.01
CA THR A 23 5.39 3.17 -15.45
C THR A 23 5.87 2.04 -16.37
N ARG A 24 5.27 1.88 -17.56
CA ARG A 24 5.53 0.77 -18.50
C ARG A 24 7.00 0.61 -18.90
N ALA A 25 7.75 1.71 -18.95
CA ALA A 25 9.15 1.68 -19.35
C ALA A 25 10.04 0.90 -18.37
N GLY A 26 9.62 0.82 -17.09
CA GLY A 26 10.32 0.05 -16.06
C GLY A 26 9.63 -1.26 -15.68
N ALA A 27 8.65 -1.74 -16.46
CA ALA A 27 7.83 -2.90 -16.10
C ALA A 27 8.59 -4.22 -16.04
N LEU A 28 9.67 -4.34 -16.83
CA LEU A 28 10.51 -5.53 -16.93
C LEU A 28 11.86 -5.30 -16.25
N PRO A 29 12.51 -6.36 -15.73
CA PRO A 29 13.89 -6.27 -15.31
C PRO A 29 14.78 -5.86 -16.48
N ASP A 30 15.64 -4.88 -16.25
CA ASP A 30 16.66 -4.43 -17.19
C ASP A 30 18.05 -4.81 -16.64
N PRO A 31 18.65 -5.89 -17.15
CA PRO A 31 20.00 -6.31 -16.75
C PRO A 31 21.09 -5.30 -17.13
N SER A 32 20.80 -4.41 -18.08
CA SER A 32 21.72 -3.34 -18.51
C SER A 32 21.51 -2.03 -17.75
N GLY A 33 20.46 -1.96 -16.91
CA GLY A 33 20.11 -0.78 -16.14
C GLY A 33 21.05 -0.54 -14.95
N THR A 34 21.17 0.72 -14.54
CA THR A 34 21.98 1.14 -13.38
C THR A 34 21.31 0.89 -12.04
N ALA A 35 20.08 0.37 -12.03
CA ALA A 35 19.31 0.12 -10.82
C ALA A 35 19.80 -1.16 -10.10
N PRO A 36 19.97 -1.14 -8.77
CA PRO A 36 20.36 -2.32 -8.01
C PRO A 36 19.38 -3.49 -8.22
N GLY A 37 19.90 -4.66 -8.59
CA GLY A 37 19.08 -5.84 -8.91
C GLY A 37 18.37 -5.81 -10.27
N GLY A 38 18.65 -4.81 -11.13
CA GLY A 38 18.06 -4.70 -12.48
C GLY A 38 16.58 -4.29 -12.48
N LEU A 39 16.01 -3.90 -11.33
CA LEU A 39 14.62 -3.46 -11.23
C LEU A 39 14.57 -1.93 -11.26
N GLY A 40 14.11 -1.36 -12.37
CA GLY A 40 13.92 0.07 -12.49
C GLY A 40 12.83 0.63 -11.56
N PRO A 41 12.78 1.96 -11.36
CA PRO A 41 11.79 2.61 -10.48
C PRO A 41 10.34 2.38 -10.92
N GLY A 42 10.11 2.05 -12.21
CA GLY A 42 8.78 1.73 -12.74
C GLY A 42 8.29 0.32 -12.42
N PHE A 43 9.16 -0.59 -11.95
CA PHE A 43 8.82 -2.01 -11.79
C PHE A 43 7.72 -2.23 -10.75
N TYR A 44 7.95 -1.78 -9.51
CA TYR A 44 6.98 -1.96 -8.43
C TYR A 44 5.65 -1.22 -8.68
N PRO A 45 5.65 0.05 -9.12
CA PRO A 45 4.41 0.74 -9.48
C PRO A 45 3.61 0.04 -10.58
N PHE A 46 4.27 -0.46 -11.63
CA PHE A 46 3.60 -1.15 -12.74
C PHE A 46 2.85 -2.40 -12.25
N TRP A 47 3.54 -3.27 -11.51
CA TRP A 47 2.95 -4.52 -11.03
C TRP A 47 1.89 -4.30 -9.95
N ALA A 48 2.06 -3.30 -9.08
CA ALA A 48 1.02 -2.89 -8.14
C ALA A 48 -0.25 -2.41 -8.88
N ALA A 49 -0.08 -1.56 -9.89
CA ALA A 49 -1.19 -1.08 -10.72
C ALA A 49 -1.85 -2.23 -11.52
N ALA A 50 -1.07 -3.16 -12.09
CA ALA A 50 -1.59 -4.34 -12.77
C ALA A 50 -2.46 -5.20 -11.85
N LEU A 51 -2.05 -5.40 -10.59
CA LEU A 51 -2.84 -6.15 -9.61
C LEU A 51 -4.17 -5.43 -9.30
N ILE A 52 -4.14 -4.11 -9.15
CA ILE A 52 -5.36 -3.29 -8.98
C ILE A 52 -6.27 -3.42 -10.20
N PHE A 53 -5.71 -3.37 -11.41
CA PHE A 53 -6.49 -3.52 -12.65
C PHE A 53 -7.18 -4.89 -12.75
N VAL A 54 -6.44 -5.97 -12.49
CA VAL A 54 -6.97 -7.34 -12.55
C VAL A 54 -8.04 -7.58 -11.47
N THR A 55 -7.77 -7.16 -10.23
CA THR A 55 -8.73 -7.30 -9.14
C THR A 55 -9.97 -6.42 -9.33
N GLY A 56 -9.81 -5.21 -9.88
CA GLY A 56 -10.92 -4.36 -10.32
C GLY A 56 -11.78 -5.05 -11.38
N GLY A 57 -11.15 -5.70 -12.36
CA GLY A 57 -11.86 -6.51 -13.36
C GLY A 57 -12.65 -7.67 -12.73
N ALA A 58 -12.08 -8.36 -11.74
CA ALA A 58 -12.77 -9.40 -10.98
C ALA A 58 -13.97 -8.85 -10.20
N VAL A 59 -13.86 -7.66 -9.59
CA VAL A 59 -14.97 -6.98 -8.90
C VAL A 59 -16.07 -6.61 -9.90
N ALA A 60 -15.72 -6.01 -11.05
CA ALA A 60 -16.69 -5.66 -12.08
C ALA A 60 -17.41 -6.91 -12.63
N TYR A 61 -16.67 -7.99 -12.90
CA TYR A 61 -17.24 -9.26 -13.35
C TYR A 61 -18.22 -9.85 -12.31
N ARG A 62 -17.81 -9.90 -11.02
CA ARG A 62 -18.69 -10.37 -9.94
C ARG A 62 -19.93 -9.48 -9.81
N ALA A 63 -19.79 -8.17 -9.96
CA ALA A 63 -20.92 -7.24 -9.92
C ALA A 63 -21.94 -7.50 -11.04
N LEU A 64 -21.49 -8.01 -12.20
CA LEU A 64 -22.33 -8.32 -13.34
C LEU A 64 -23.02 -9.69 -13.23
N VAL A 65 -22.35 -10.69 -12.64
CA VAL A 65 -22.80 -12.09 -12.64
C VAL A 65 -23.50 -12.51 -11.33
N SER A 66 -23.22 -11.86 -10.19
CA SER A 66 -23.79 -12.24 -8.89
C SER A 66 -24.95 -11.35 -8.45
N ALA A 67 -25.93 -11.94 -7.75
CA ALA A 67 -27.00 -11.21 -7.10
C ALA A 67 -26.43 -10.50 -5.87
N LEU A 68 -26.30 -9.18 -5.96
CA LEU A 68 -25.73 -8.39 -4.88
C LEU A 68 -26.74 -8.05 -3.79
N PRO A 69 -26.30 -8.02 -2.52
CA PRO A 69 -27.09 -7.49 -1.43
C PRO A 69 -27.60 -6.07 -1.77
N ARG A 70 -28.87 -5.81 -1.46
CA ARG A 70 -29.51 -4.50 -1.71
C ARG A 70 -29.06 -3.40 -0.73
N GLU A 71 -28.24 -3.73 0.27
CA GLU A 71 -27.81 -2.77 1.29
C GLU A 71 -26.70 -1.85 0.79
N GLY A 72 -26.80 -0.56 1.13
CA GLY A 72 -25.86 0.47 0.69
C GLY A 72 -24.62 0.55 1.55
N VAL A 73 -23.47 0.71 0.88
CA VAL A 73 -22.14 0.80 1.51
C VAL A 73 -22.06 1.93 2.56
N PHE A 74 -22.77 3.04 2.34
CA PHE A 74 -22.79 4.22 3.25
C PHE A 74 -24.13 4.41 3.98
N LYS A 75 -24.78 3.32 4.40
CA LYS A 75 -26.08 3.41 5.07
C LYS A 75 -25.97 3.92 6.52
N ASP A 76 -24.83 3.68 7.18
CA ASP A 76 -24.62 4.00 8.59
C ASP A 76 -23.33 4.81 8.81
N ARG A 77 -23.32 5.65 9.85
CA ARG A 77 -22.15 6.42 10.31
C ARG A 77 -20.96 5.52 10.58
N ARG A 78 -21.21 4.27 10.99
CA ARG A 78 -20.18 3.25 11.20
C ARG A 78 -19.42 2.91 9.92
N SER A 79 -20.10 2.86 8.77
CA SER A 79 -19.45 2.61 7.48
C SER A 79 -18.55 3.77 7.06
N ILE A 80 -19.01 5.01 7.27
CA ILE A 80 -18.20 6.20 7.00
C ILE A 80 -16.97 6.24 7.92
N ALA A 81 -17.17 5.96 9.22
CA ALA A 81 -16.09 5.89 10.18
C ALA A 81 -15.05 4.82 9.81
N ALA A 82 -15.47 3.66 9.28
CA ALA A 82 -14.54 2.63 8.80
C ALA A 82 -13.65 3.13 7.65
N VAL A 83 -14.23 3.85 6.68
CA VAL A 83 -13.47 4.43 5.56
C VAL A 83 -12.49 5.50 6.05
N VAL A 84 -12.95 6.41 6.92
CA VAL A 84 -12.10 7.46 7.49
C VAL A 84 -10.96 6.87 8.32
N THR A 85 -11.24 5.82 9.10
CA THR A 85 -10.23 5.09 9.90
C THR A 85 -9.17 4.41 9.03
N LEU A 86 -9.48 4.11 7.77
CA LEU A 86 -8.51 3.58 6.82
C LEU A 86 -7.71 4.70 6.13
N ILE A 87 -8.38 5.74 5.63
CA ILE A 87 -7.76 6.78 4.79
C ILE A 87 -6.88 7.72 5.62
N VAL A 88 -7.37 8.19 6.77
CA VAL A 88 -6.67 9.21 7.56
C VAL A 88 -5.29 8.73 8.03
N PRO A 89 -5.13 7.52 8.59
CA PRO A 89 -3.81 7.04 9.00
C PRO A 89 -2.82 6.91 7.85
N VAL A 90 -3.28 6.51 6.65
CA VAL A 90 -2.42 6.40 5.46
C VAL A 90 -1.91 7.77 5.03
N ILE A 91 -2.78 8.79 5.02
CA ILE A 91 -2.39 10.17 4.68
C ILE A 91 -1.38 10.67 5.71
N VAL A 92 -1.69 10.55 7.00
CA VAL A 92 -0.82 11.01 8.09
C VAL A 92 0.55 10.32 8.02
N ALA A 93 0.58 9.00 7.84
CA ALA A 93 1.82 8.24 7.77
C ALA A 93 2.66 8.62 6.53
N THR A 94 2.02 8.76 5.37
CA THR A 94 2.72 9.17 4.13
C THR A 94 3.25 10.60 4.25
N SER A 95 2.48 11.53 4.82
CA SER A 95 2.93 12.90 5.08
C SER A 95 4.05 12.96 6.11
N SER A 96 4.06 12.06 7.10
CA SER A 96 5.11 12.05 8.13
C SER A 96 6.43 11.44 7.69
N LEU A 97 6.44 10.75 6.54
CA LEU A 97 7.58 9.99 6.02
C LEU A 97 8.87 10.81 5.97
N ALA A 98 8.79 12.08 5.58
CA ALA A 98 9.95 12.97 5.46
C ALA A 98 10.64 13.25 6.81
N TRP A 99 9.90 13.21 7.92
CA TRP A 99 10.45 13.47 9.26
C TRP A 99 10.85 12.18 9.98
N THR A 100 9.98 11.17 9.93
CA THR A 100 10.16 9.92 10.68
C THR A 100 11.05 8.91 9.96
N GLY A 101 11.27 9.08 8.66
CA GLY A 101 11.88 8.03 7.83
C GLY A 101 10.94 6.84 7.61
N PHE A 102 11.32 5.96 6.69
CA PHE A 102 10.50 4.84 6.26
C PHE A 102 10.29 3.80 7.36
N TYR A 103 11.34 3.45 8.11
CA TYR A 103 11.29 2.37 9.10
C TYR A 103 10.41 2.72 10.31
N ALA A 104 10.62 3.89 10.91
CA ALA A 104 9.82 4.32 12.05
C ALA A 104 8.35 4.61 11.65
N MET A 105 8.13 5.19 10.46
CA MET A 105 6.79 5.35 9.89
C MET A 105 6.08 4.01 9.75
N THR A 106 6.75 3.01 9.16
CA THR A 106 6.18 1.67 8.97
C THR A 106 5.90 0.97 10.29
N ALA A 107 6.81 1.07 11.26
CA ALA A 107 6.64 0.52 12.62
C ALA A 107 5.40 1.12 13.30
N ALA A 108 5.30 2.45 13.31
CA ALA A 108 4.20 3.19 13.95
C ALA A 108 2.87 2.91 13.24
N TYR A 109 2.86 2.96 11.90
CA TYR A 109 1.67 2.69 11.10
C TYR A 109 1.16 1.27 11.29
N MET A 110 2.05 0.26 11.21
CA MET A 110 1.67 -1.14 11.40
C MET A 110 1.19 -1.41 12.83
N GLY A 111 1.92 -0.92 13.84
CA GLY A 111 1.51 -1.03 15.24
C GLY A 111 0.15 -0.40 15.51
N PHE A 112 -0.07 0.82 15.00
CA PHE A 112 -1.35 1.51 15.10
C PHE A 112 -2.48 0.69 14.46
N PHE A 113 -2.26 0.17 13.26
CA PHE A 113 -3.29 -0.56 12.52
C PHE A 113 -3.64 -1.89 13.20
N MET A 114 -2.64 -2.61 13.69
CA MET A 114 -2.86 -3.88 14.40
C MET A 114 -3.59 -3.69 15.73
N LEU A 115 -3.27 -2.63 16.48
CA LEU A 115 -3.96 -2.35 17.75
C LEU A 115 -5.37 -1.81 17.54
N SER A 116 -5.54 -0.84 16.64
CA SER A 116 -6.79 -0.11 16.48
C SER A 116 -7.81 -0.85 15.62
N VAL A 117 -7.40 -1.30 14.43
CA VAL A 117 -8.29 -1.91 13.43
C VAL A 117 -8.30 -3.42 13.57
N GLY A 118 -7.12 -4.03 13.69
CA GLY A 118 -6.98 -5.48 13.81
C GLY A 118 -7.31 -6.04 15.19
N ARG A 119 -7.35 -5.19 16.23
CA ARG A 119 -7.56 -5.57 17.64
C ARG A 119 -6.66 -6.73 18.11
N TYR A 120 -5.43 -6.77 17.59
CA TYR A 120 -4.44 -7.77 17.98
C TYR A 120 -3.96 -7.51 19.42
N ARG A 121 -3.49 -8.58 20.08
CA ARG A 121 -2.86 -8.45 21.41
C ARG A 121 -1.57 -7.64 21.28
N TRP A 122 -1.28 -6.79 22.26
CA TRP A 122 -0.22 -5.78 22.20
C TRP A 122 1.17 -6.34 21.86
N TYR A 123 1.46 -7.56 22.31
CA TYR A 123 2.73 -8.22 22.02
C TYR A 123 2.84 -8.67 20.56
N TRP A 124 1.75 -9.08 19.90
CA TRP A 124 1.75 -9.38 18.46
C TRP A 124 1.90 -8.11 17.64
N ALA A 125 1.24 -7.03 18.06
CA ALA A 125 1.41 -5.72 17.44
C ALA A 125 2.85 -5.21 17.58
N GLY A 126 3.44 -5.33 18.78
CA GLY A 126 4.84 -4.97 19.03
C GLY A 126 5.82 -5.81 18.21
N ALA A 127 5.61 -7.13 18.14
CA ALA A 127 6.43 -8.01 17.32
C ALA A 127 6.38 -7.60 15.84
N ALA A 128 5.20 -7.40 15.27
CA ALA A 128 5.06 -6.99 13.87
C ALA A 128 5.62 -5.59 13.60
N ALA A 129 5.43 -4.64 14.53
CA ALA A 129 5.97 -3.28 14.42
C ALA A 129 7.51 -3.25 14.36
N VAL A 130 8.20 -4.29 14.86
CA VAL A 130 9.66 -4.41 14.80
C VAL A 130 10.09 -5.33 13.65
N LEU A 131 9.51 -6.54 13.58
CA LEU A 131 9.91 -7.56 12.62
C LEU A 131 9.66 -7.14 11.17
N LEU A 132 8.57 -6.42 10.89
CA LEU A 132 8.25 -6.03 9.53
C LEU A 132 9.24 -4.96 8.99
N PRO A 133 9.50 -3.84 9.69
CA PRO A 133 10.56 -2.91 9.27
C PRO A 133 11.94 -3.58 9.19
N ALA A 134 12.27 -4.48 10.13
CA ALA A 134 13.55 -5.21 10.10
C ALA A 134 13.67 -6.13 8.87
N ALA A 135 12.59 -6.82 8.50
CA ALA A 135 12.56 -7.64 7.28
C ALA A 135 12.69 -6.78 6.03
N ILE A 136 12.05 -5.61 5.98
CA ILE A 136 12.19 -4.66 4.86
C ILE A 136 13.63 -4.13 4.79
N TYR A 137 14.24 -3.78 5.93
CA TYR A 137 15.65 -3.40 5.99
C TYR A 137 16.56 -4.50 5.43
N ALA A 138 16.36 -5.75 5.86
CA ALA A 138 17.14 -6.87 5.37
C ALA A 138 16.96 -7.10 3.87
N ALA A 139 15.73 -7.00 3.35
CA ALA A 139 15.47 -7.16 1.92
C ALA A 139 16.09 -6.03 1.09
N PHE A 140 15.88 -4.77 1.47
CA PHE A 140 16.25 -3.61 0.65
C PHE A 140 17.68 -3.13 0.89
N GLU A 141 18.13 -2.97 2.14
CA GLU A 141 19.46 -2.43 2.43
C GLU A 141 20.53 -3.53 2.41
N LEU A 142 20.26 -4.71 2.98
CA LEU A 142 21.23 -5.82 2.94
C LEU A 142 21.18 -6.58 1.62
N GLY A 143 19.99 -6.86 1.10
CA GLY A 143 19.78 -7.58 -0.15
C GLY A 143 19.99 -6.69 -1.38
N PHE A 144 19.07 -5.77 -1.63
CA PHE A 144 19.09 -4.92 -2.84
C PHE A 144 20.09 -3.76 -2.78
N ARG A 145 20.66 -3.44 -1.60
CA ARG A 145 21.51 -2.25 -1.39
C ARG A 145 20.86 -0.93 -1.84
N VAL A 146 19.55 -0.82 -1.65
CA VAL A 146 18.76 0.37 -1.94
C VAL A 146 18.52 1.12 -0.62
N PRO A 147 19.07 2.34 -0.43
CA PRO A 147 18.82 3.11 0.78
C PRO A 147 17.38 3.63 0.78
N LEU A 148 16.66 3.38 1.88
CA LEU A 148 15.32 3.93 2.09
C LEU A 148 15.39 5.29 2.79
N PRO A 149 14.36 6.15 2.67
CA PRO A 149 14.31 7.45 3.34
C PRO A 149 14.59 7.30 4.84
N LYS A 150 15.72 7.85 5.28
CA LYS A 150 16.11 7.84 6.69
C LYS A 150 15.39 8.94 7.46
N SER A 151 15.27 8.75 8.77
CA SER A 151 14.66 9.74 9.65
C SER A 151 15.55 10.98 9.81
N LEU A 152 14.97 12.12 10.18
CA LEU A 152 15.76 13.29 10.60
C LEU A 152 16.59 13.02 11.86
N LEU A 153 16.23 11.99 12.63
CA LEU A 153 16.94 11.54 13.81
C LEU A 153 18.11 10.61 13.48
N TYR A 154 18.30 10.22 12.22
CA TYR A 154 19.38 9.35 11.79
C TYR A 154 20.78 9.77 12.27
N PRO A 155 21.13 11.08 12.36
CA PRO A 155 22.42 11.50 12.92
C PRO A 155 22.55 11.24 14.43
N ALA A 156 21.45 11.20 15.17
CA ALA A 156 21.43 11.00 16.62
C ALA A 156 21.23 9.53 16.99
N VAL A 157 20.47 8.79 16.19
CA VAL A 157 20.27 7.36 16.35
C VAL A 157 20.16 6.73 14.96
N PRO A 158 21.14 5.89 14.55
CA PRO A 158 21.21 5.37 13.20
C PRO A 158 20.15 4.27 13.00
N PHE A 159 18.95 4.68 12.57
CA PHE A 159 17.90 3.80 12.06
C PHE A 159 17.29 4.32 10.75
#